data_AF-A0A418AQM8-F1
#
_entry.id   AF-A0A418AQM8-F1
#
_cell.length_a   1.000
_cell.length_b   1.000
_cell.length_c   1.000
_cell.angle_alpha   90.00
_cell.angle_beta   90.00
_cell.angle_gamma   90.00
#
_symmetry.space_group_name_H-M   'P 1'
#
loop_
_entity.id
_entity.type
_entity.pdbx_description
1 polymer ?
#
loop_
_entity_poly.entity_id
_entity_poly.type
_entity_poly.pdbx_seq_one_letter_code
_entity_poly.pdbx_strand_id
1 'polypeptide(L)'
;MAKYTPGQKVCLAYPPKNHVADVCTNEFIPDTGVRIFRSAAWPVDATNVTDPELREWPVEYHHGNGAHVRGQVDYKGFQHCPRFCEDKGRALCTMCFQLEKDIAPGKYTFQWQWMFNSADDVYASCWEAIVA
;
A
#
# COMPACT_ATOMS: atom_id res chain seq x y z
N MET A 1 -2.45 -14.65 9.58
CA MET A 1 -1.99 -14.14 8.26
C MET A 1 -3.14 -14.18 7.27
N ALA A 2 -3.10 -13.34 6.24
CA ALA A 2 -4.14 -13.34 5.21
C ALA A 2 -4.02 -14.56 4.29
N LYS A 3 -5.13 -14.96 3.66
CA LYS A 3 -5.18 -15.97 2.60
C LYS A 3 -5.67 -15.31 1.32
N TYR A 4 -4.92 -15.45 0.24
CA TYR A 4 -5.25 -14.93 -1.09
C TYR A 4 -5.38 -16.05 -2.09
N THR A 5 -6.14 -15.79 -3.16
CA THR A 5 -6.27 -16.68 -4.32
C THR A 5 -5.65 -16.01 -5.54
N PRO A 6 -4.99 -16.75 -6.45
CA PRO A 6 -4.47 -16.18 -7.69
C PRO A 6 -5.53 -15.36 -8.45
N GLY A 7 -5.15 -14.18 -8.95
CA GLY A 7 -6.05 -13.28 -9.66
C GLY A 7 -7.06 -12.55 -8.76
N GLN A 8 -6.94 -12.63 -7.45
CA GLN A 8 -7.81 -11.88 -6.52
C GLN A 8 -7.48 -10.38 -6.52
N LYS A 9 -8.51 -9.54 -6.44
CA LYS A 9 -8.37 -8.13 -6.04
C LYS A 9 -8.17 -8.04 -4.53
N VAL A 10 -7.02 -7.53 -4.10
CA VAL A 10 -6.67 -7.38 -2.68
C VAL A 10 -6.79 -5.90 -2.32
N CYS A 11 -7.44 -5.60 -1.19
CA CYS A 11 -7.59 -4.24 -0.68
C CYS A 11 -6.93 -4.11 0.69
N LEU A 12 -6.05 -3.14 0.82
CA LEU A 12 -5.37 -2.77 2.06
C LEU A 12 -6.19 -1.73 2.81
N ALA A 13 -6.11 -1.79 4.13
CA ALA A 13 -6.70 -0.82 5.04
C ALA A 13 -5.57 -0.14 5.83
N TYR A 14 -5.62 1.18 5.92
CA TYR A 14 -4.63 1.96 6.65
C TYR A 14 -5.27 3.27 7.16
N PRO A 15 -4.72 3.87 8.23
CA PRO A 15 -5.14 5.19 8.68
C PRO A 15 -4.40 6.31 7.91
N PRO A 16 -5.02 7.49 7.73
CA PRO A 16 -4.40 8.64 7.06
C PRO A 16 -3.36 9.33 7.92
N LYS A 17 -3.38 9.10 9.24
CA LYS A 17 -2.53 9.78 10.23
C LYS A 17 -2.55 11.31 10.07
N ASN A 18 -3.72 11.88 9.76
CA ASN A 18 -3.94 13.32 9.52
C ASN A 18 -3.38 13.87 8.19
N HIS A 19 -2.96 13.03 7.24
CA HIS A 19 -2.36 13.46 5.95
C HIS A 19 -3.29 13.24 4.76
N VAL A 20 -4.35 14.03 4.67
CA VAL A 20 -5.26 14.07 3.51
C VAL A 20 -5.54 15.52 3.17
N ALA A 21 -5.44 15.87 1.89
CA ALA A 21 -5.90 17.14 1.34
C ALA A 21 -7.42 17.13 1.30
N ASP A 22 -8.06 18.00 2.07
CA ASP A 22 -9.51 18.09 2.18
C ASP A 22 -9.97 19.46 2.72
N VAL A 23 -11.27 19.72 2.72
CA VAL A 23 -11.90 20.96 3.23
C VAL A 23 -11.64 21.20 4.72
N CYS A 24 -11.40 20.14 5.50
CA CYS A 24 -11.11 20.22 6.92
C CYS A 24 -9.60 20.35 7.22
N THR A 25 -8.75 20.37 6.19
CA THR A 25 -7.29 20.60 6.25
C THR A 25 -6.90 21.70 5.27
N ASN A 26 -6.20 21.38 4.19
CA ASN A 26 -5.85 22.26 3.07
C ASN A 26 -5.49 21.41 1.84
N GLU A 27 -5.40 22.03 0.66
CA GLU A 27 -5.11 21.38 -0.62
C GLU A 27 -3.63 21.01 -0.84
N PHE A 28 -2.72 21.47 0.02
CA PHE A 28 -1.27 21.33 -0.15
C PHE A 28 -0.66 20.15 0.60
N ILE A 29 -1.47 19.24 1.14
CA ILE A 29 -0.98 18.04 1.82
C ILE A 29 -0.22 17.16 0.82
N PRO A 30 1.08 16.87 1.07
CA PRO A 30 1.87 16.08 0.15
C PRO A 30 1.39 14.63 0.03
N ASP A 31 1.46 14.10 -1.18
CA ASP A 31 1.47 12.67 -1.48
C ASP A 31 2.27 12.51 -2.78
N THR A 32 3.53 12.12 -2.64
CA THR A 32 4.43 11.94 -3.79
C THR A 32 4.21 10.60 -4.48
N GLY A 33 3.51 9.67 -3.80
CA GLY A 33 3.03 8.44 -4.40
C GLY A 33 3.00 7.28 -3.41
N VAL A 34 2.32 6.23 -3.84
CA VAL A 34 2.19 4.97 -3.12
C VAL A 34 2.57 3.82 -4.03
N ARG A 35 3.29 2.83 -3.50
CA ARG A 35 3.72 1.64 -4.24
C ARG A 35 3.47 0.42 -3.39
N ILE A 36 3.14 -0.70 -4.04
CA ILE A 36 2.87 -1.96 -3.36
C ILE A 36 3.79 -3.01 -3.97
N PHE A 37 4.37 -3.86 -3.14
CA PHE A 37 5.36 -4.85 -3.54
C PHE A 37 5.09 -6.21 -2.91
N ARG A 38 5.70 -7.24 -3.49
CA ARG A 38 5.89 -8.53 -2.82
C ARG A 38 7.29 -9.08 -3.03
N SER A 39 7.70 -9.96 -2.13
CA SER A 39 8.89 -10.80 -2.28
C SER A 39 8.67 -11.95 -3.26
N ALA A 40 9.72 -12.72 -3.51
CA ALA A 40 9.58 -14.07 -4.05
C ALA A 40 8.87 -14.99 -3.04
N ALA A 41 8.40 -16.15 -3.51
CA ALA A 41 7.86 -17.15 -2.61
C ALA A 41 8.89 -17.54 -1.55
N TRP A 42 8.45 -17.68 -0.31
CA TRP A 42 9.30 -18.19 0.76
C TRP A 42 9.74 -19.62 0.42
N PRO A 43 11.01 -20.00 0.69
CA PRO A 43 11.42 -21.40 0.58
C PRO A 43 10.56 -22.29 1.48
N VAL A 44 10.25 -23.51 1.02
CA VAL A 44 9.25 -24.42 1.61
C VAL A 44 9.50 -24.73 3.10
N ASP A 45 10.77 -24.72 3.54
CA ASP A 45 11.17 -25.05 4.91
C ASP A 45 11.78 -23.85 5.67
N ALA A 46 11.72 -22.64 5.11
CA ALA A 46 12.29 -21.46 5.75
C ALA A 46 11.40 -20.98 6.90
N THR A 47 11.96 -20.94 8.11
CA THR A 47 11.32 -20.34 9.28
C THR A 47 11.60 -18.84 9.38
N ASN A 48 12.72 -18.38 8.83
CA ASN A 48 13.11 -16.98 8.73
C ASN A 48 13.60 -16.68 7.31
N VAL A 49 12.92 -15.77 6.62
CA VAL A 49 13.35 -15.21 5.33
C VAL A 49 13.70 -13.75 5.59
N THR A 50 14.85 -13.31 5.11
CA THR A 50 15.20 -11.88 5.15
C THR A 50 14.44 -11.18 4.04
N ASP A 51 13.72 -10.12 4.38
CA ASP A 51 13.02 -9.30 3.40
C ASP A 51 14.02 -8.55 2.51
N PRO A 52 13.67 -8.26 1.25
CA PRO A 52 14.49 -7.42 0.39
C PRO A 52 14.70 -6.02 1.00
N GLU A 53 15.84 -5.41 0.69
CA GLU A 53 16.09 -4.00 0.99
C GLU A 53 15.00 -3.12 0.37
N LEU A 54 14.74 -1.95 0.95
CA LEU A 54 13.58 -1.09 0.64
C LEU A 54 13.36 -0.82 -0.86
N ARG A 55 14.42 -0.78 -1.67
CA ARG A 55 14.38 -0.47 -3.11
C ARG A 55 14.67 -1.67 -4.01
N GLU A 56 14.73 -2.87 -3.44
CA GLU A 56 15.14 -4.10 -4.12
C GLU A 56 14.02 -5.16 -4.12
N TRP A 57 12.78 -4.74 -3.84
CA TRP A 57 11.63 -5.63 -3.89
C TRP A 57 11.38 -6.11 -5.32
N PRO A 58 11.24 -7.43 -5.55
CA PRO A 58 11.33 -8.00 -6.89
C PRO A 58 10.08 -7.79 -7.74
N VAL A 59 8.92 -7.53 -7.12
CA VAL A 59 7.64 -7.38 -7.84
C VAL A 59 6.85 -6.22 -7.28
N GLU A 60 6.41 -5.33 -8.16
CA GLU A 60 5.60 -4.16 -7.86
C GLU A 60 4.18 -4.31 -8.43
N TYR A 61 3.19 -3.79 -7.71
CA TYR A 61 1.81 -3.69 -8.14
C TYR A 61 1.36 -2.24 -8.23
N HIS A 62 0.54 -1.96 -9.24
CA HIS A 62 -0.20 -0.71 -9.35
C HIS A 62 -1.48 -0.77 -8.53
N HIS A 63 -1.71 0.26 -7.71
CA HIS A 63 -2.96 0.42 -6.98
C HIS A 63 -4.01 1.18 -7.81
N GLY A 64 -5.28 0.95 -7.53
CA GLY A 64 -6.40 1.52 -8.28
C GLY A 64 -6.73 3.00 -7.98
N ASN A 65 -6.12 3.61 -6.95
CA ASN A 65 -6.48 4.97 -6.52
C ASN A 65 -6.00 6.09 -7.45
N GLY A 66 -5.14 5.79 -8.44
CA GLY A 66 -4.50 6.80 -9.29
C GLY A 66 -3.48 7.67 -8.52
N ALA A 67 -2.75 8.52 -9.26
CA ALA A 67 -1.76 9.43 -8.67
C ALA A 67 -2.42 10.72 -8.17
N HIS A 68 -2.05 11.14 -6.96
CA HIS A 68 -2.43 12.43 -6.39
C HIS A 68 -1.78 13.60 -7.14
N VAL A 69 -2.53 14.69 -7.31
CA VAL A 69 -2.01 15.95 -7.88
C VAL A 69 -1.81 16.97 -6.77
N ARG A 70 -0.56 17.39 -6.57
CA ARG A 70 -0.19 18.37 -5.55
C ARG A 70 -1.02 19.66 -5.70
N GLY A 71 -1.56 20.15 -4.57
CA GLY A 71 -2.37 21.37 -4.55
C GLY A 71 -3.84 21.12 -4.92
N GLN A 72 -4.31 19.87 -4.94
CA GLN A 72 -5.69 19.52 -5.25
C GLN A 72 -6.28 18.59 -4.20
N VAL A 73 -7.58 18.76 -3.92
CA VAL A 73 -8.38 17.79 -3.17
C VAL A 73 -8.95 16.78 -4.17
N ASP A 74 -8.24 15.67 -4.40
CA ASP A 74 -8.61 14.66 -5.41
C ASP A 74 -8.88 13.26 -4.83
N TYR A 75 -8.56 13.05 -3.54
CA TYR A 75 -8.72 11.77 -2.83
C TYR A 75 -8.02 10.57 -3.52
N LYS A 76 -6.95 10.84 -4.28
CA LYS A 76 -6.14 9.81 -4.98
C LYS A 76 -4.94 9.39 -4.13
N GLY A 77 -4.20 8.39 -4.62
CA GLY A 77 -3.00 7.90 -3.94
C GLY A 77 -3.28 7.38 -2.53
N PHE A 78 -2.46 7.82 -1.57
CA PHE A 78 -2.60 7.54 -0.14
C PHE A 78 -3.84 8.21 0.45
N GLN A 79 -4.33 9.29 -0.16
CA GLN A 79 -5.34 10.16 0.41
C GLN A 79 -6.78 9.66 0.19
N HIS A 80 -6.95 8.40 -0.23
CA HIS A 80 -8.26 7.80 -0.51
C HIS A 80 -9.01 7.39 0.77
N CYS A 81 -9.56 8.38 1.47
CA CYS A 81 -10.10 8.26 2.82
C CYS A 81 -11.47 8.96 2.94
N PRO A 82 -12.59 8.30 2.57
CA PRO A 82 -13.90 8.97 2.40
C PRO A 82 -14.46 9.67 3.65
N ARG A 83 -14.07 9.24 4.85
CA ARG A 83 -14.52 9.80 6.14
C ARG A 83 -13.41 10.53 6.89
N PHE A 84 -12.42 11.05 6.16
CA PHE A 84 -11.26 11.71 6.75
C PHE A 84 -11.65 12.83 7.74
N CYS A 85 -12.58 13.71 7.36
CA CYS A 85 -12.96 14.83 8.21
C CYS A 85 -13.73 14.45 9.49
N GLU A 86 -14.24 13.21 9.60
CA GLU A 86 -14.90 12.71 10.81
C GLU A 86 -13.89 12.27 11.89
N ASP A 87 -12.79 11.64 11.47
CA ASP A 87 -11.68 11.25 12.36
C ASP A 87 -10.36 11.30 11.57
N LYS A 88 -9.72 12.47 11.59
CA LYS A 88 -8.51 12.73 10.81
C LYS A 88 -7.35 11.78 11.15
N GLY A 89 -7.34 11.20 12.35
CA GLY A 89 -6.28 10.29 12.77
C GLY A 89 -6.51 8.84 12.35
N ARG A 90 -7.78 8.39 12.40
CA ARG A 90 -8.15 6.96 12.33
C ARG A 90 -9.18 6.61 11.28
N ALA A 91 -9.62 7.56 10.46
CA ALA A 91 -10.51 7.28 9.33
C ALA A 91 -9.96 6.14 8.48
N LEU A 92 -10.84 5.32 7.93
CA LEU A 92 -10.43 4.23 7.05
C LEU A 92 -10.00 4.81 5.69
N CYS A 93 -8.76 4.56 5.31
CA CYS A 93 -8.30 4.69 3.93
C CYS A 93 -8.13 3.31 3.31
N THR A 94 -8.30 3.23 2.00
CA THR A 94 -8.12 1.97 1.27
C THR A 94 -7.31 2.15 0.01
N MET A 95 -6.60 1.09 -0.37
CA MET A 95 -5.96 0.98 -1.67
C MET A 95 -6.10 -0.47 -2.13
N CYS A 96 -6.46 -0.68 -3.38
CA CYS A 96 -6.60 -2.04 -3.91
C CYS A 96 -5.65 -2.28 -5.07
N PHE A 97 -5.12 -3.49 -5.16
CA PHE A 97 -4.29 -3.96 -6.25
C PHE A 97 -4.76 -5.32 -6.75
N GLN A 98 -4.29 -5.69 -7.95
CA GLN A 98 -4.64 -6.93 -8.60
C GLN A 98 -3.49 -7.93 -8.41
N LEU A 99 -3.75 -9.04 -7.72
CA LEU A 99 -2.79 -10.13 -7.62
C LEU A 99 -2.64 -10.83 -8.97
N GLU A 100 -1.45 -11.34 -9.28
CA GLU A 100 -1.18 -12.07 -10.51
C GLU A 100 -2.05 -13.32 -10.61
N LYS A 101 -2.41 -13.70 -11.83
CA LYS A 101 -3.28 -14.86 -12.07
C LYS A 101 -2.53 -16.19 -11.98
N ASP A 102 -1.23 -16.14 -12.19
CA ASP A 102 -0.29 -17.26 -12.28
C ASP A 102 0.71 -17.29 -11.11
N ILE A 103 0.47 -16.50 -10.06
CA ILE A 103 1.25 -16.57 -8.84
C ILE A 103 1.21 -17.99 -8.26
N ALA A 104 2.39 -18.54 -7.96
CA ALA A 104 2.51 -19.87 -7.40
C ALA A 104 1.88 -19.93 -5.99
N PRO A 105 1.32 -21.07 -5.57
CA PRO A 105 0.93 -21.27 -4.18
C PRO A 105 2.15 -21.16 -3.26
N GLY A 106 1.98 -20.54 -2.10
CA GLY A 106 3.07 -20.37 -1.15
C GLY A 106 2.87 -19.21 -0.19
N LYS A 107 3.86 -19.02 0.68
CA LYS A 107 3.92 -17.86 1.59
C LYS A 107 4.74 -16.74 0.96
N TYR A 108 4.27 -15.52 1.10
CA TYR A 108 4.90 -14.31 0.57
C TYR A 108 4.94 -13.22 1.63
N THR A 109 5.96 -12.37 1.57
CA THR A 109 5.96 -11.07 2.23
C THR A 109 5.48 -10.03 1.23
N PHE A 110 4.61 -9.13 1.67
CA PHE A 110 4.18 -7.96 0.92
C PHE A 110 4.57 -6.71 1.67
N GLN A 111 4.74 -5.61 0.94
CA GLN A 111 5.02 -4.31 1.50
C GLN A 111 4.24 -3.25 0.74
N TRP A 112 3.74 -2.23 1.44
CA TRP A 112 3.32 -0.99 0.81
C TRP A 112 4.20 0.13 1.32
N GLN A 113 4.51 1.05 0.41
CA GLN A 113 5.33 2.23 0.65
C GLN A 113 4.53 3.47 0.30
N TRP A 114 4.70 4.51 1.09
CA TRP A 114 4.19 5.86 0.82
C TRP A 114 5.34 6.84 0.89
N MET A 115 5.54 7.55 -0.21
CA MET A 115 6.49 8.64 -0.32
C MET A 115 5.75 9.92 0.04
N PHE A 116 5.97 10.44 1.25
CA PHE A 116 5.18 11.56 1.75
C PHE A 116 5.63 12.87 1.10
N ASN A 117 6.74 13.45 1.56
CA ASN A 117 7.23 14.74 1.05
C ASN A 117 8.12 14.61 -0.20
N SER A 118 8.78 13.47 -0.38
CA SER A 118 9.70 13.20 -1.48
C SER A 118 9.88 11.70 -1.71
N ALA A 119 10.52 11.31 -2.82
CA ALA A 119 10.82 9.92 -3.12
C ALA A 119 11.73 9.23 -2.09
N ASP A 120 12.46 9.99 -1.28
CA ASP A 120 13.34 9.48 -0.22
C ASP A 120 12.67 9.47 1.17
N ASP A 121 11.54 10.16 1.33
CA ASP A 121 10.77 10.23 2.59
C ASP A 121 9.71 9.12 2.62
N VAL A 122 10.18 7.89 2.86
CA VAL A 122 9.40 6.67 2.71
C VAL A 122 8.87 6.17 4.06
N TYR A 123 7.55 6.04 4.14
CA TYR A 123 6.87 5.25 5.17
C TYR A 123 6.49 3.90 4.58
N ALA A 124 6.72 2.82 5.33
CA ALA A 124 6.43 1.48 4.85
C ALA A 124 5.74 0.63 5.91
N SER A 125 5.02 -0.39 5.45
CA SER A 125 4.46 -1.44 6.30
C SER A 125 4.46 -2.75 5.53
N CYS A 126 4.86 -3.83 6.21
CA CYS A 126 4.91 -5.18 5.66
C CYS A 126 3.78 -6.04 6.22
N TRP A 127 3.38 -7.07 5.47
CA TRP A 127 2.50 -8.12 5.94
C TRP A 127 2.76 -9.44 5.20
N GLU A 128 2.44 -10.56 5.84
CA GLU A 128 2.52 -11.87 5.22
C GLU A 128 1.13 -12.38 4.79
N ALA A 129 1.12 -13.07 3.66
CA ALA A 129 -0.04 -13.82 3.20
C ALA A 129 0.35 -15.17 2.62
N ILE A 130 -0.59 -16.12 2.68
CA ILE A 130 -0.52 -17.38 1.93
C ILE A 130 -1.36 -17.22 0.68
N VAL A 131 -0.79 -17.59 -0.46
CA VAL A 131 -1.50 -17.79 -1.72
C VAL A 131 -1.86 -19.27 -1.82
N ALA A 132 -3.16 -19.56 -2.01
CA ALA A 132 -3.72 -20.92 -2.12
C ALA A 132 -4.84 -21.00 -3.14
#